data_AF-A0A0C3IIQ2-F1
#
_entry.id   AF-A0A0C3IIQ2-F1
#
_cell.length_a   1.000
_cell.length_b   1.000
_cell.length_c   1.000
_cell.angle_alpha   90.00
_cell.angle_beta   90.00
_cell.angle_gamma   90.00
#
_symmetry.space_group_name_H-M   'P 1'
#
loop_
_entity.id
_entity.type
_entity.pdbx_description
1 polymer ?
#
loop_
_entity_poly.entity_id
_entity_poly.type
_entity_poly.pdbx_seq_one_letter_code
_entity_poly.pdbx_strand_id
1 'polypeptide(L)'
;KKMKQWQRWSHTVIPSLLQPYLAYRRLSNHFRNPVDYELPTCGCHQTRKLRVICIDFNALQSVDLAVCPCAPAALQLLWMGYFPCAPLGPTLAVSLQLLSFVRQLFM
;
A
#
# COMPACT_ATOMS: atom_id res chain seq x y z
N LYS A 1 -8.88 8.10 -19.42
CA LYS A 1 -8.86 7.53 -18.05
C LYS A 1 -7.49 6.94 -17.69
N LYS A 2 -6.91 6.03 -18.50
CA LYS A 2 -5.58 5.43 -18.27
C LYS A 2 -4.43 6.45 -18.12
N MET A 3 -4.32 7.44 -19.02
CA MET A 3 -3.27 8.49 -18.94
C MET A 3 -3.29 9.25 -17.61
N LYS A 4 -4.47 9.63 -17.12
CA LYS A 4 -4.61 10.36 -15.85
C LYS A 4 -4.17 9.51 -14.65
N GLN A 5 -4.43 8.19 -14.68
CA GLN A 5 -3.94 7.27 -13.64
C GLN A 5 -2.42 7.10 -13.72
N TRP A 6 -1.85 6.95 -14.92
CA TRP A 6 -0.41 6.86 -15.11
C TRP A 6 0.31 8.10 -14.57
N GLN A 7 -0.15 9.29 -14.94
CA GLN A 7 0.41 10.55 -14.42
C GLN A 7 0.38 10.61 -12.88
N ARG A 8 -0.68 10.09 -12.25
CA ARG A 8 -0.78 10.06 -10.80
C ARG A 8 0.20 9.07 -10.18
N TRP A 9 0.35 7.90 -10.78
CA TRP A 9 1.37 6.93 -10.38
C TRP A 9 2.77 7.52 -10.45
N SER A 10 3.14 8.06 -11.61
CA SER A 10 4.51 8.54 -11.86
C SER A 10 4.86 9.78 -11.06
N HIS A 11 3.96 10.76 -10.95
CA HIS A 11 4.29 12.07 -10.38
C HIS A 11 3.99 12.18 -8.88
N THR A 12 3.17 11.28 -8.32
CA THR A 12 2.74 11.43 -6.91
C THR A 12 2.86 10.16 -6.09
N VAL A 13 2.23 9.06 -6.51
CA VAL A 13 2.14 7.87 -5.64
C VAL A 13 3.49 7.17 -5.55
N ILE A 14 4.13 6.80 -6.65
CA ILE A 14 5.42 6.09 -6.60
C ILE A 14 6.50 6.93 -5.91
N PRO A 15 6.71 8.21 -6.27
CA PRO A 15 7.73 9.02 -5.61
C PRO A 15 7.52 9.14 -4.09
N SER A 16 6.27 9.34 -3.64
CA SER A 16 5.98 9.45 -2.20
C SER A 16 6.14 8.13 -1.43
N LEU A 17 5.98 6.98 -2.10
CA LEU A 17 6.12 5.67 -1.47
C LEU A 17 7.56 5.15 -1.43
N LEU A 18 8.50 5.75 -2.16
CA LEU A 18 9.86 5.20 -2.27
C LEU A 18 10.56 5.09 -0.91
N GLN A 19 10.56 6.17 -0.12
CA GLN A 19 11.18 6.16 1.21
C GLN A 19 10.43 5.25 2.20
N PRO A 20 9.10 5.33 2.32
CA PRO A 20 8.32 4.36 3.09
C PRO A 20 8.57 2.90 2.69
N TYR A 21 8.74 2.61 1.39
CA TYR A 21 8.96 1.25 0.90
C TYR A 21 10.32 0.72 1.35
N LEU A 22 11.36 1.55 1.23
CA LEU A 22 12.69 1.19 1.69
C LEU A 22 12.73 0.99 3.21
N ALA A 23 12.02 1.81 3.97
CA ALA A 23 11.89 1.66 5.42
C ALA A 23 11.15 0.35 5.78
N TYR A 24 9.97 0.13 5.19
CA TYR A 24 9.20 -1.09 5.38
C TYR A 24 10.01 -2.33 5.03
N ARG A 25 10.73 -2.33 3.90
CA ARG A 25 11.58 -3.47 3.49
C ARG A 25 12.67 -3.79 4.51
N ARG A 26 13.28 -2.79 5.15
CA ARG A 26 14.27 -3.01 6.20
C ARG A 26 13.62 -3.60 7.45
N LEU A 27 12.54 -2.98 7.92
CA LEU A 27 11.84 -3.37 9.15
C LEU A 27 11.21 -4.76 9.05
N SER A 28 10.62 -5.10 7.90
CA SER A 28 10.03 -6.42 7.61
C SER A 28 11.05 -7.53 7.35
N ASN A 29 12.36 -7.26 7.49
CA ASN A 29 13.43 -8.16 7.10
C ASN A 29 13.22 -8.73 5.68
N HIS A 30 13.13 -7.83 4.68
CA HIS A 30 12.86 -8.19 3.28
C HIS A 30 11.52 -8.91 3.09
N PHE A 31 10.44 -8.39 3.70
CA PHE A 31 9.07 -8.91 3.60
C PHE A 31 8.85 -10.30 4.23
N ARG A 32 9.79 -10.77 5.07
CA ARG A 32 9.66 -12.06 5.76
C ARG A 32 8.79 -11.97 7.01
N ASN A 33 8.83 -10.82 7.67
CA ASN A 33 8.13 -10.58 8.92
C ASN A 33 7.12 -9.44 8.74
N PRO A 34 5.97 -9.50 9.41
CA PRO A 34 5.07 -8.35 9.50
C PRO A 34 5.78 -7.20 10.22
N VAL A 35 5.38 -5.97 9.90
CA VAL A 35 5.77 -4.78 10.65
C VAL A 35 4.55 -4.34 11.44
N ASP A 36 4.74 -4.08 12.73
CA ASP A 36 3.69 -3.47 13.55
C ASP A 36 3.45 -2.05 13.02
N TYR A 37 2.34 -1.90 12.29
CA TYR A 37 1.92 -0.62 11.77
C TYR A 37 0.85 -0.02 12.66
N GLU A 38 1.22 1.04 13.36
CA GLU A 38 0.25 1.89 14.04
C GLU A 38 -0.33 2.89 13.05
N LEU A 39 -1.66 3.04 13.07
CA LEU A 39 -2.31 4.04 12.24
C LEU A 39 -1.78 5.44 12.58
N PRO A 40 -1.33 6.24 11.59
CA PRO A 40 -0.93 7.61 11.80
C PRO A 40 -2.11 8.40 12.38
N THR A 41 -1.99 8.82 13.63
CA THR A 41 -2.93 9.75 14.24
C THR A 41 -2.68 11.13 13.64
N CYS A 42 -3.48 11.53 12.65
CA CYS A 42 -3.56 12.93 12.22
C CYS A 42 -4.67 13.64 13.03
N GLY A 43 -4.47 14.92 13.35
CA GLY A 43 -5.56 15.78 13.85
C GLY A 43 -6.53 16.24 12.75
N CYS A 44 -6.60 15.51 11.64
CA CYS A 44 -7.30 15.94 10.45
C CYS A 44 -8.76 15.47 10.46
N HIS A 45 -9.71 16.42 10.40
CA HIS A 45 -11.14 16.13 10.51
C HIS A 45 -11.75 15.50 9.25
N GLN A 46 -11.03 15.51 8.12
CA GLN A 46 -11.49 14.96 6.85
C GLN A 46 -10.96 13.54 6.64
N THR A 47 -11.64 12.55 7.21
CA THR A 47 -11.35 11.13 6.99
C THR A 47 -12.41 10.48 6.11
N ARG A 48 -12.01 9.75 5.08
CA ARG A 48 -12.88 8.91 4.26
C ARG A 48 -12.59 7.45 4.56
N LYS A 49 -13.63 6.67 4.87
CA LYS A 49 -13.52 5.21 4.96
C LYS A 49 -13.36 4.61 3.57
N LEU A 50 -12.39 3.73 3.40
CA LEU A 50 -12.13 3.00 2.16
C LEU A 50 -11.90 1.53 2.48
N ARG A 51 -12.74 0.66 1.92
CA ARG A 51 -12.57 -0.79 2.01
C ARG A 51 -11.70 -1.30 0.88
N VAL A 52 -10.68 -2.08 1.21
CA VAL A 52 -9.74 -2.67 0.25
C VAL A 52 -9.66 -4.17 0.47
N ILE A 53 -9.73 -4.94 -0.61
CA ILE A 53 -9.46 -6.37 -0.59
C ILE A 53 -7.96 -6.56 -0.82
N CYS A 54 -7.29 -7.15 0.15
CA CYS A 54 -5.86 -7.41 0.14
C CYS A 54 -5.62 -8.90 -0.19
N ILE A 55 -4.70 -9.16 -1.11
CA ILE A 55 -4.37 -10.50 -1.59
C ILE A 55 -3.02 -10.91 -1.01
N ASP A 56 -3.02 -12.00 -0.24
CA ASP A 56 -1.82 -12.67 0.27
C ASP A 56 -1.64 -14.05 -0.38
N PHE A 57 -0.57 -14.76 0.00
CA PHE A 57 -0.33 -16.14 -0.43
C PHE A 57 -1.45 -17.10 -0.05
N ASN A 58 -1.99 -16.95 1.16
CA ASN A 58 -2.85 -17.97 1.77
C ASN A 58 -4.33 -17.58 1.77
N ALA A 59 -4.64 -16.28 1.64
CA ALA A 59 -6.00 -15.79 1.79
C ALA A 59 -6.22 -14.44 1.12
N LEU A 60 -7.49 -14.08 0.95
CA LEU A 60 -7.93 -12.71 0.71
C LEU A 60 -8.46 -12.13 2.03
N GLN A 61 -8.07 -10.91 2.34
CA GLN A 61 -8.49 -10.21 3.55
C GLN A 61 -9.11 -8.85 3.20
N SER A 62 -10.16 -8.44 3.89
CA SER A 62 -10.73 -7.10 3.73
C SER A 62 -10.22 -6.19 4.83
N VAL A 63 -9.65 -5.05 4.44
CA VAL A 63 -9.16 -4.03 5.36
C VAL A 63 -9.92 -2.73 5.15
N ASP A 64 -10.38 -2.13 6.24
CA ASP A 64 -11.02 -0.81 6.23
C ASP A 64 -10.00 0.26 6.62
N LEU A 65 -9.77 1.22 5.72
CA LEU A 65 -8.83 2.33 5.88
C LEU A 65 -9.54 3.63 6.21
N ALA A 66 -8.95 4.41 7.12
CA ALA A 66 -9.33 5.79 7.36
C ALA A 66 -8.40 6.71 6.55
N VAL A 67 -8.79 7.03 5.32
CA VAL A 67 -7.93 7.76 4.38
C VAL A 67 -8.10 9.27 4.55
N CYS A 68 -6.98 9.97 4.61
CA CYS A 68 -6.92 11.43 4.63
C CYS A 68 -5.71 11.91 3.81
N PRO A 69 -5.57 13.23 3.56
CA PRO A 69 -4.39 13.75 2.85
C PRO A 69 -3.06 13.44 3.55
N CYS A 70 -3.06 13.34 4.89
CA CYS A 70 -1.86 13.05 5.70
C CYS A 70 -1.47 11.56 5.67
N ALA A 71 -2.46 10.67 5.59
CA ALA A 71 -2.29 9.22 5.50
C ALA A 71 -3.03 8.70 4.27
N PRO A 72 -2.46 8.83 3.06
CA PRO A 72 -3.06 8.32 1.84
C PRO A 72 -3.21 6.78 1.90
N ALA A 73 -4.23 6.25 1.22
CA ALA A 73 -4.49 4.80 1.19
C ALA A 73 -3.25 3.98 0.80
N ALA A 74 -2.48 4.47 -0.17
CA ALA A 74 -1.28 3.80 -0.65
C ALA A 74 -0.18 3.70 0.42
N LEU A 75 -0.05 4.74 1.26
CA LEU A 75 0.92 4.74 2.36
C LEU A 75 0.48 3.77 3.46
N GLN A 76 -0.80 3.76 3.82
CA GLN A 76 -1.34 2.84 4.81
C GLN A 76 -1.19 1.38 4.37
N LEU A 77 -1.58 1.08 3.13
CA LEU A 77 -1.43 -0.26 2.53
C LEU A 77 0.02 -0.73 2.54
N LEU A 78 0.94 0.16 2.18
CA LEU A 78 2.36 -0.17 2.13
C LEU A 78 2.91 -0.57 3.50
N TRP A 79 2.54 0.16 4.56
CA TRP A 79 2.97 -0.18 5.91
C TRP A 79 2.29 -1.43 6.46
N MET A 80 1.14 -1.81 5.93
CA MET A 80 0.52 -3.13 6.18
C MET A 80 1.12 -4.24 5.30
N GLY A 81 2.09 -3.93 4.44
CA GLY A 81 2.76 -4.92 3.59
C GLY A 81 2.12 -5.15 2.22
N TYR A 82 1.25 -4.26 1.75
CA TYR A 82 0.55 -4.37 0.48
C TYR A 82 0.88 -3.22 -0.48
N PHE A 83 0.89 -3.52 -1.77
CA PHE A 83 0.91 -2.50 -2.82
C PHE A 83 -0.48 -2.33 -3.44
N PRO A 84 -1.01 -1.09 -3.52
CA PRO A 84 -2.34 -0.86 -4.10
C PRO A 84 -2.38 -1.11 -5.61
N CYS A 85 -3.49 -1.62 -6.12
CA CYS A 85 -3.69 -1.80 -7.57
C CYS A 85 -4.20 -0.52 -8.27
N ALA A 86 -4.46 0.56 -7.54
CA ALA A 86 -4.85 1.85 -8.09
C ALA A 86 -4.28 3.02 -7.25
N PRO A 87 -3.96 4.16 -7.88
CA PRO A 87 -3.27 5.26 -7.19
C PRO A 87 -4.22 6.07 -6.27
N LEU A 88 -5.52 6.06 -6.58
CA LEU A 88 -6.55 6.80 -5.84
C LEU A 88 -7.74 5.86 -5.63
N GLY A 89 -8.08 5.59 -4.37
CA GLY A 89 -9.19 4.70 -4.01
C GLY A 89 -9.01 3.26 -4.48
N PRO A 90 -7.89 2.58 -4.14
CA PRO A 90 -7.73 1.16 -4.44
C PRO A 90 -8.88 0.35 -3.83
N THR A 91 -9.48 -0.53 -4.62
CA THR A 91 -10.39 -1.58 -4.13
C THR A 91 -9.65 -2.90 -3.91
N LEU A 92 -8.46 -3.03 -4.51
CA LEU A 92 -7.59 -4.19 -4.43
C LEU A 92 -6.16 -3.76 -4.11
N ALA A 93 -5.46 -4.58 -3.34
CA ALA A 93 -4.03 -4.47 -3.08
C ALA A 93 -3.40 -5.87 -3.00
N VAL A 94 -2.12 -5.97 -3.32
CA VAL A 94 -1.39 -7.25 -3.37
C VAL A 94 -0.20 -7.21 -2.41
N SER A 95 0.02 -8.30 -1.69
CA SER A 95 1.13 -8.44 -0.75
C SER A 95 2.49 -8.19 -1.43
N LEU A 96 3.34 -7.41 -0.79
CA LEU A 96 4.71 -7.17 -1.24
C LEU A 96 5.54 -8.45 -1.24
N GLN A 97 5.25 -9.38 -0.32
CA GLN A 97 5.88 -10.69 -0.28
C GLN A 97 5.51 -11.50 -1.53
N LEU A 98 4.23 -11.52 -1.89
CA LEU A 98 3.74 -12.21 -3.09
C LEU A 98 4.32 -11.60 -4.37
N LEU A 99 4.33 -10.28 -4.48
CA LEU A 99 4.95 -9.58 -5.61
C LEU A 99 6.46 -9.86 -5.70
N SER A 100 7.16 -9.94 -4.56
CA SER A 100 8.58 -10.26 -4.52
C SER A 100 8.86 -11.67 -5.04
N PHE A 101 8.05 -12.64 -4.64
CA PHE A 101 8.13 -14.03 -5.07
C PHE A 101 7.84 -14.20 -6.56
N VAL A 102 6.74 -13.62 -7.05
CA VAL A 102 6.38 -13.65 -8.48
C VAL A 102 7.52 -13.04 -9.31
N ARG A 103 8.11 -11.93 -8.85
CA ARG A 103 9.28 -11.35 -9.51
C ARG A 103 10.44 -12.34 -9.58
N GLN A 104 10.76 -13.04 -8.50
CA GLN A 104 11.87 -14.01 -8.49
C GLN A 104 11.64 -15.24 -9.39
N LEU A 105 10.39 -15.61 -9.63
CA LEU A 105 10.05 -16.77 -10.46
C LEU A 105 10.02 -16.46 -11.95
N PHE A 106 9.61 -15.25 -12.34
CA PHE A 106 9.25 -14.94 -13.72
C PHE A 106 10.02 -13.77 -14.35
N MET A 107 10.86 -13.05 -13.60
CA MET A 107 11.67 -11.91 -14.09
C MET A 107 13.14 -12.10 -13.75
#